data_AF-A0A8T5PZL7-F1
#
_entry.id   AF-A0A8T5PZL7-F1
#
_cell.length_a   1.000
_cell.length_b   1.000
_cell.length_c   1.000
_cell.angle_alpha   90.00
_cell.angle_beta   90.00
_cell.angle_gamma   90.00
#
_symmetry.space_group_name_H-M   'P 1'
#
loop_
_entity.id
_entity.type
_entity.pdbx_description
1 polymer ?
#
loop_
_entity_poly.entity_id
_entity_poly.type
_entity_poly.pdbx_seq_one_letter_code
_entity_poly.pdbx_strand_id
1 'polypeptide(L)'
;MAEIPILLLVPSGLIVLLLVFFIVMIIRDKIAAKKLDIPPLTEEKKADRGWGGKKAGNDLEGEEEKKAGNDLEGEEEKKAGNGLREEKKAVEAFPEDESEEDVDYYSKIIELEGRLKNMGAEEAYKELIGILRKFFSHDLEVRYEFTYEELKKELEKKGRKIMISPQELSKIEYGPYELTKKDLLKLIKEFREVIIKSKSYLETDDPEEAVVRIEELSKDGRRVAKKEMNRAIRMYREVYFLYNKLPPEQKAKVHKMVLKFHKCIKKRK
;
A
#
# COMPACT_ATOMS: atom_id res chain seq x y z
N MET A 1 29.91 12.03 -51.09
CA MET A 1 29.31 10.83 -50.48
C MET A 1 28.06 11.29 -49.77
N ALA A 2 26.88 10.81 -50.18
CA ALA A 2 25.60 11.24 -49.62
C ALA A 2 25.19 10.26 -48.50
N GLU A 3 25.02 10.78 -47.29
CA GLU A 3 24.53 10.02 -46.14
C GLU A 3 23.01 9.83 -46.27
N ILE A 4 22.57 8.58 -46.39
CA ILE A 4 21.15 8.23 -46.41
C ILE A 4 20.70 8.06 -44.95
N PRO A 5 19.69 8.81 -44.46
CA PRO A 5 19.24 8.70 -43.08
C PRO A 5 18.57 7.35 -42.82
N ILE A 6 19.06 6.65 -41.80
CA ILE A 6 18.68 5.29 -41.34
C ILE A 6 17.21 5.19 -40.85
N LEU A 7 16.43 6.26 -40.93
CA LEU A 7 15.05 6.34 -40.44
C LEU A 7 14.00 5.58 -41.27
N LEU A 8 14.39 4.93 -42.37
CA LEU A 8 13.47 4.32 -43.32
C LEU A 8 13.32 2.79 -43.21
N LEU A 9 13.73 2.19 -42.09
CA LEU A 9 13.63 0.75 -41.88
C LEU A 9 12.91 0.35 -40.58
N VAL A 10 11.91 1.12 -40.15
CA VAL A 10 10.95 0.58 -39.17
C VAL A 10 9.91 -0.23 -39.97
N PRO A 11 9.79 -1.55 -39.76
CA PRO A 11 8.81 -2.36 -40.48
C PRO A 11 7.42 -1.81 -40.21
N SER A 12 6.71 -1.42 -41.28
CA SER A 12 5.40 -0.80 -41.25
C SER A 12 4.37 -1.58 -40.42
N GLY A 13 4.54 -2.90 -40.30
CA GLY A 13 3.74 -3.76 -39.43
C GLY A 13 3.79 -3.41 -37.94
N LEU A 14 4.93 -2.94 -37.43
CA LEU A 14 5.08 -2.58 -36.01
C LEU A 14 4.26 -1.32 -35.67
N ILE A 15 4.21 -0.36 -36.59
CA ILE A 15 3.46 0.89 -36.42
C ILE A 15 1.95 0.62 -36.38
N VAL A 16 1.46 -0.26 -37.25
CA VAL A 16 0.05 -0.67 -37.25
C VAL A 16 -0.32 -1.37 -35.95
N LEU A 17 0.55 -2.23 -35.43
CA LEU A 17 0.30 -2.97 -34.18
C LEU A 17 0.25 -2.03 -32.96
N LEU A 18 1.12 -1.02 -32.91
CA LEU A 18 1.09 0.02 -31.87
C LEU A 18 -0.18 0.89 -31.94
N LEU A 19 -0.65 1.22 -33.15
CA LEU A 19 -1.90 1.96 -33.34
C LEU A 19 -3.13 1.17 -32.87
N VAL A 20 -3.19 -0.12 -33.16
CA VAL A 20 -4.28 -1.01 -32.68
C VAL A 20 -4.27 -1.09 -31.15
N PHE A 21 -3.09 -1.20 -30.54
CA PHE A 21 -2.95 -1.23 -29.08
C PHE A 21 -3.45 0.07 -28.42
N PHE A 22 -3.12 1.22 -29.00
CA PHE A 22 -3.59 2.52 -28.53
C PHE A 22 -5.11 2.68 -28.61
N ILE A 23 -5.74 2.22 -29.69
CA ILE A 23 -7.20 2.28 -29.86
C ILE A 23 -7.91 1.44 -28.79
N VAL A 24 -7.39 0.24 -28.48
CA VAL A 24 -7.95 -0.64 -27.44
C VAL A 24 -7.85 -0.01 -26.05
N MET A 25 -6.73 0.65 -25.72
CA MET A 25 -6.58 1.36 -24.45
C MET A 25 -7.60 2.51 -24.30
N ILE A 26 -7.80 3.32 -25.34
CA ILE A 26 -8.73 4.47 -25.29
C ILE A 26 -10.17 4.01 -25.07
N ILE A 27 -10.58 2.88 -25.67
CA ILE A 27 -11.93 2.32 -25.50
C ILE A 27 -12.10 1.82 -24.06
N ARG A 28 -11.08 1.18 -23.50
CA ARG A 28 -11.12 0.64 -22.13
C ARG A 28 -11.24 1.74 -21.07
N ASP A 29 -10.52 2.84 -21.24
CA ASP A 29 -10.58 4.00 -20.33
C ASP A 29 -11.94 4.72 -20.35
N LYS A 30 -12.59 4.80 -21.51
CA LYS A 30 -13.92 5.44 -21.61
C LYS A 30 -15.03 4.66 -20.91
N ILE A 31 -14.85 3.35 -20.72
CA ILE A 31 -15.81 2.50 -20.00
C ILE A 31 -15.66 2.68 -18.48
N ALA A 32 -14.44 2.93 -17.98
CA ALA A 32 -14.16 3.12 -16.57
C ALA A 32 -14.62 4.48 -16.01
N ALA A 33 -14.81 5.50 -16.85
CA ALA A 33 -15.12 6.86 -16.41
C ALA A 33 -16.60 7.12 -16.04
N LYS A 34 -17.49 6.12 -16.11
CA LYS A 34 -18.91 6.30 -15.75
C LYS A 34 -19.18 5.93 -14.28
N LYS A 35 -19.18 6.98 -13.45
CA LYS A 35 -19.87 7.18 -12.14
C LYS A 35 -19.24 6.58 -10.88
N LEU A 36 -18.86 7.47 -9.95
CA LEU A 36 -18.78 7.18 -8.52
C LEU A 36 -19.09 8.46 -7.72
N ASP A 37 -20.38 8.67 -7.46
CA ASP A 37 -20.84 9.49 -6.33
C ASP A 37 -20.76 8.61 -5.08
N ILE A 38 -20.03 9.08 -4.05
CA ILE A 38 -19.79 8.36 -2.80
C ILE A 38 -20.81 8.82 -1.75
N PRO A 39 -21.80 8.00 -1.35
CA PRO A 39 -22.64 8.32 -0.21
C PRO A 39 -21.93 8.01 1.12
N PRO A 40 -22.22 8.75 2.20
CA PRO A 40 -21.70 8.44 3.53
C PRO A 40 -22.27 7.11 4.05
N LEU A 41 -21.47 6.32 4.78
CA LEU A 41 -21.97 5.18 5.54
C LEU A 41 -22.87 5.69 6.67
N THR A 42 -24.16 5.79 6.41
CA THR A 42 -25.17 5.98 7.43
C THR A 42 -25.34 4.67 8.18
N GLU A 43 -25.25 4.73 9.52
CA GLU A 43 -25.69 3.65 10.37
C GLU A 43 -27.16 3.36 10.05
N GLU A 44 -27.42 2.18 9.51
CA GLU A 44 -28.77 1.71 9.23
C GLU A 44 -29.52 1.68 10.58
N LYS A 45 -30.33 2.71 10.83
CA LYS A 45 -31.22 2.78 12.00
C LYS A 45 -32.11 1.54 11.94
N LYS A 46 -31.82 0.58 12.81
CA LYS A 46 -32.68 -0.58 13.03
C LYS A 46 -34.07 -0.06 13.34
N ALA A 47 -35.00 -0.29 12.42
CA ALA A 47 -36.40 -0.04 12.63
C ALA A 47 -36.86 -0.80 13.89
N ASP A 48 -37.51 -0.05 14.77
CA ASP A 48 -38.22 -0.54 15.94
C ASP A 48 -39.09 -1.74 15.57
N ARG A 49 -38.68 -2.94 15.99
CA ARG A 49 -39.61 -4.03 16.24
C ARG A 49 -39.78 -4.14 17.74
N GLY A 50 -40.80 -3.43 18.23
CA GLY A 50 -41.37 -3.68 19.53
C GLY A 50 -41.87 -5.13 19.58
N TRP A 51 -41.17 -5.97 20.34
CA TRP A 51 -41.69 -7.26 20.78
C TRP A 51 -41.72 -7.23 22.30
N GLY A 52 -42.88 -6.87 22.84
CA GLY A 52 -43.18 -7.04 24.25
C GLY A 52 -43.22 -8.53 24.58
N GLY A 53 -42.17 -9.01 25.25
CA GLY A 53 -42.09 -10.35 25.83
C GLY A 53 -41.95 -10.24 27.33
N LYS A 54 -42.99 -10.67 28.04
CA LYS A 54 -43.15 -10.61 29.50
C LYS A 54 -42.02 -11.33 30.25
N LYS A 55 -41.69 -10.76 31.41
CA LYS A 55 -40.85 -11.32 32.49
C LYS A 55 -41.48 -12.57 33.11
N ALA A 56 -40.63 -13.56 33.39
CA ALA A 56 -40.60 -14.45 34.55
C ALA A 56 -39.12 -14.85 34.68
N GLY A 57 -38.39 -14.55 35.75
CA GLY A 57 -38.49 -15.18 37.07
C GLY A 57 -37.95 -16.62 36.97
N ASN A 58 -37.02 -17.13 37.75
CA ASN A 58 -36.28 -16.67 38.91
C ASN A 58 -35.27 -17.83 39.22
N ASP A 59 -34.25 -17.55 40.03
CA ASP A 59 -33.60 -18.50 40.96
C ASP A 59 -32.49 -19.49 40.53
N LEU A 60 -31.61 -19.68 41.52
CA LEU A 60 -30.63 -20.75 41.82
C LEU A 60 -29.21 -20.53 41.27
N GLU A 61 -28.26 -20.09 42.10
CA GLU A 61 -27.57 -20.76 43.23
C GLU A 61 -26.36 -21.60 42.79
N GLY A 62 -25.25 -21.40 43.50
CA GLY A 62 -24.10 -22.31 43.59
C GLY A 62 -23.08 -22.20 42.45
N GLU A 63 -21.77 -22.33 42.64
CA GLU A 63 -20.95 -22.72 43.78
C GLU A 63 -19.53 -22.15 43.60
N GLU A 64 -18.83 -22.06 44.73
CA GLU A 64 -17.40 -21.79 44.87
C GLU A 64 -16.53 -22.92 44.31
N GLU A 65 -15.27 -22.61 43.93
CA GLU A 65 -14.02 -23.32 44.33
C GLU A 65 -12.84 -22.74 43.52
N LYS A 66 -11.91 -22.00 44.13
CA LYS A 66 -10.69 -22.41 44.87
C LYS A 66 -9.55 -23.01 44.00
N LYS A 67 -8.48 -22.19 43.95
CA LYS A 67 -7.05 -22.51 44.21
C LYS A 67 -6.20 -23.26 43.17
N ALA A 68 -5.04 -22.65 42.91
CA ALA A 68 -3.65 -23.17 42.89
C ALA A 68 -2.91 -22.46 41.73
N GLY A 69 -1.81 -21.73 41.93
CA GLY A 69 -0.66 -22.06 42.76
C GLY A 69 0.34 -22.84 41.89
N ASN A 70 1.35 -22.16 41.33
CA ASN A 70 2.65 -22.74 41.10
C ASN A 70 3.68 -21.65 40.80
N ASP A 71 4.39 -21.29 41.86
CA ASP A 71 5.76 -20.83 41.84
C ASP A 71 6.64 -21.94 41.26
N LEU A 72 7.59 -21.58 40.40
CA LEU A 72 8.84 -22.31 40.24
C LEU A 72 9.93 -21.32 39.86
N GLU A 73 10.65 -20.92 40.89
CA GLU A 73 12.02 -20.41 40.83
C GLU A 73 12.92 -21.46 40.15
N GLY A 74 13.82 -20.98 39.31
CA GLY A 74 14.86 -21.78 38.67
C GLY A 74 16.07 -20.89 38.47
N GLU A 75 17.05 -21.10 39.34
CA GLU A 75 18.31 -20.38 39.46
C GLU A 75 19.24 -20.53 38.26
N GLU A 76 20.12 -19.52 38.18
CA GLU A 76 21.48 -19.44 37.64
C GLU A 76 22.03 -20.62 36.81
N GLU A 77 22.61 -20.29 35.64
CA GLU A 77 24.01 -20.67 35.41
C GLU A 77 24.74 -19.72 34.45
N LYS A 78 25.87 -19.22 34.95
CA LYS A 78 26.88 -18.42 34.26
C LYS A 78 27.62 -19.28 33.23
N LYS A 79 27.80 -18.78 32.01
CA LYS A 79 29.03 -19.06 31.24
C LYS A 79 29.56 -17.83 30.53
N ALA A 80 30.78 -17.50 30.92
CA ALA A 80 31.68 -16.52 30.31
C ALA A 80 32.33 -17.06 29.03
N GLY A 81 32.79 -16.14 28.19
CA GLY A 81 33.65 -16.37 27.02
C GLY A 81 32.85 -16.18 25.73
N ASN A 82 33.24 -15.37 24.76
CA ASN A 82 34.60 -15.06 24.32
C ASN A 82 34.56 -13.76 23.50
N GLY A 83 35.61 -12.94 23.59
CA GLY A 83 35.71 -11.70 22.84
C GLY A 83 35.89 -11.96 21.35
N LEU A 84 34.97 -11.44 20.53
CA LEU A 84 35.31 -10.95 19.21
C LEU A 84 35.16 -9.42 19.23
N ARG A 85 36.31 -8.77 19.06
CA ARG A 85 36.46 -7.34 18.83
C ARG A 85 35.88 -7.04 17.45
N GLU A 86 34.58 -6.80 17.38
CA GLU A 86 33.96 -6.20 16.21
C GLU A 86 34.35 -4.71 16.14
N GLU A 87 34.95 -4.33 15.02
CA GLU A 87 35.14 -2.94 14.64
C GLU A 87 33.77 -2.25 14.66
N LYS A 88 33.56 -1.38 15.65
CA LYS A 88 32.44 -0.43 15.67
C LYS A 88 32.60 0.52 14.48
N LYS A 89 32.12 0.11 13.30
CA LYS A 89 31.64 1.05 12.30
C LYS A 89 30.56 1.87 13.00
N ALA A 90 30.78 3.17 13.09
CA ALA A 90 29.77 4.12 13.52
C ALA A 90 28.54 3.92 12.63
N VAL A 91 27.54 3.24 13.17
CA VAL A 91 26.20 3.26 12.61
C VAL A 91 25.69 4.66 12.88
N GLU A 92 25.72 5.51 11.86
CA GLU A 92 25.04 6.80 11.89
C GLU A 92 23.62 6.55 12.42
N ALA A 93 23.32 7.17 13.57
CA ALA A 93 22.01 7.10 14.17
C ALA A 93 21.03 7.74 13.18
N PHE A 94 20.19 6.90 12.56
CA PHE A 94 19.11 7.37 11.73
C PHE A 94 18.18 8.24 12.57
N PRO A 95 17.80 9.44 12.10
CA PRO A 95 16.93 10.34 12.83
C PRO A 95 15.62 9.64 13.17
N GLU A 96 15.24 9.75 14.44
CA GLU A 96 14.02 9.18 15.01
C GLU A 96 12.79 9.78 14.33
N ASP A 97 12.11 8.92 13.56
CA ASP A 97 10.66 8.82 13.39
C ASP A 97 9.89 10.15 13.46
N GLU A 98 10.08 11.00 12.44
CA GLU A 98 9.06 11.97 12.05
C GLU A 98 7.77 11.19 11.84
N SER A 99 6.78 11.40 12.71
CA SER A 99 5.49 10.72 12.71
C SER A 99 5.03 10.46 11.28
N GLU A 100 4.95 9.17 10.88
CA GLU A 100 4.52 8.73 9.54
C GLU A 100 3.17 9.36 9.18
N GLU A 101 3.17 10.59 8.68
CA GLU A 101 2.00 11.17 8.04
C GLU A 101 1.69 10.25 6.86
N ASP A 102 0.41 9.90 6.74
CA ASP A 102 -0.08 8.97 5.74
C ASP A 102 0.03 9.66 4.37
N VAL A 103 1.22 9.63 3.79
CA VAL A 103 1.58 10.38 2.58
C VAL A 103 0.77 9.85 1.41
N ASP A 104 -0.16 10.66 0.89
CA ASP A 104 -0.85 10.32 -0.35
C ASP A 104 0.06 10.59 -1.55
N TYR A 105 0.89 9.60 -1.89
CA TYR A 105 1.80 9.65 -3.03
C TYR A 105 1.11 9.91 -4.36
N TYR A 106 -0.16 9.49 -4.49
CA TYR A 106 -0.92 9.73 -5.71
C TYR A 106 -1.15 11.23 -5.93
N SER A 107 -1.60 11.93 -4.88
CA SER A 107 -1.77 13.38 -4.89
C SER A 107 -0.45 14.10 -5.15
N LYS A 108 0.65 13.70 -4.49
CA LYS A 108 1.98 14.28 -4.73
C LYS A 108 2.45 14.15 -6.18
N ILE A 109 2.17 13.01 -6.83
CA ILE A 109 2.52 12.81 -8.24
C ILE A 109 1.67 13.67 -9.18
N ILE A 110 0.37 13.86 -8.89
CA ILE A 110 -0.48 14.77 -9.67
C ILE A 110 -0.02 16.22 -9.50
N GLU A 111 0.33 16.63 -8.29
CA GLU A 111 0.86 17.98 -8.02
C GLU A 111 2.17 18.23 -8.77
N LEU A 112 3.07 17.24 -8.80
CA LEU A 112 4.30 17.31 -9.57
C LEU A 112 4.01 17.40 -11.08
N GLU A 113 3.09 16.59 -11.60
CA GLU A 113 2.64 16.66 -13.01
C GLU A 113 2.13 18.06 -13.37
N GLY A 114 1.33 18.68 -12.48
CA GLY A 114 0.81 20.03 -12.66
C GLY A 114 1.90 21.11 -12.66
N ARG A 115 2.89 21.00 -11.76
CA ARG A 115 4.00 21.96 -11.65
C ARG A 115 5.06 21.80 -12.73
N LEU A 116 5.16 20.66 -13.40
CA LEU A 116 6.16 20.38 -14.45
C LEU A 116 6.20 21.42 -15.57
N LYS A 117 5.07 22.08 -15.87
CA LYS A 117 4.99 23.16 -16.87
C LYS A 117 5.92 24.32 -16.52
N ASN A 118 5.98 24.69 -15.24
CA ASN A 118 6.69 25.87 -14.74
C ASN A 118 8.00 25.52 -14.03
N MET A 119 8.22 24.25 -13.70
CA MET A 119 9.42 23.75 -13.01
C MET A 119 10.53 23.35 -14.00
N GLY A 120 11.81 23.45 -13.60
CA GLY A 120 12.93 22.92 -14.39
C GLY A 120 12.91 21.39 -14.45
N ALA A 121 13.46 20.80 -15.52
CA ALA A 121 13.47 19.34 -15.66
C ALA A 121 14.30 18.66 -14.54
N GLU A 122 15.47 19.20 -14.22
CA GLU A 122 16.34 18.64 -13.16
C GLU A 122 15.68 18.71 -11.77
N GLU A 123 15.00 19.82 -11.46
CA GLU A 123 14.29 20.00 -10.19
C GLU A 123 13.11 19.02 -10.09
N ALA A 124 12.29 18.91 -11.15
CA ALA A 124 11.19 17.97 -11.19
C ALA A 124 11.65 16.51 -11.08
N TYR A 125 12.83 16.20 -11.64
CA TYR A 125 13.44 14.88 -11.51
C TYR A 125 13.83 14.57 -10.06
N LYS A 126 14.54 15.48 -9.38
CA LYS A 126 14.91 15.32 -7.97
C LYS A 126 13.67 15.10 -7.10
N GLU A 127 12.60 15.86 -7.35
CA GLU A 127 11.34 15.70 -6.64
C GLU A 127 10.68 14.34 -6.94
N LEU A 128 10.62 13.92 -8.21
CA LEU A 128 10.09 12.61 -8.60
C LEU A 128 10.83 11.45 -7.91
N ILE A 129 12.17 11.49 -7.92
CA ILE A 129 13.01 10.46 -7.26
C ILE A 129 12.75 10.45 -5.75
N GLY A 130 12.62 11.62 -5.13
CA GLY A 130 12.26 11.72 -3.71
C GLY A 130 10.91 11.05 -3.40
N ILE A 131 9.90 11.27 -4.25
CA ILE A 131 8.58 10.64 -4.11
C ILE A 131 8.68 9.12 -4.33
N LEU A 132 9.39 8.67 -5.38
CA LEU A 132 9.63 7.26 -5.69
C LEU A 132 10.29 6.52 -4.52
N ARG A 133 11.40 7.06 -4.00
CA ARG A 133 12.15 6.45 -2.89
C ARG A 133 11.29 6.34 -1.65
N LYS A 134 10.58 7.41 -1.28
CA LYS A 134 9.66 7.40 -0.13
C LYS A 134 8.52 6.40 -0.32
N PHE A 135 7.91 6.36 -1.51
CA PHE A 135 6.84 5.41 -1.83
C PHE A 135 7.30 3.96 -1.67
N PHE A 136 8.41 3.57 -2.30
CA PHE A 136 8.91 2.19 -2.21
C PHE A 136 9.47 1.85 -0.84
N SER A 137 10.07 2.81 -0.13
CA SER A 137 10.48 2.61 1.26
C SER A 137 9.27 2.26 2.13
N HIS A 138 8.16 2.99 1.98
CA HIS A 138 6.93 2.73 2.74
C HIS A 138 6.22 1.45 2.29
N ASP A 139 6.05 1.24 0.99
CA ASP A 139 5.32 0.10 0.41
C ASP A 139 6.09 -1.24 0.52
N LEU A 140 7.42 -1.20 0.43
CA LEU A 140 8.26 -2.39 0.57
C LEU A 140 8.79 -2.60 1.99
N GLU A 141 8.56 -1.66 2.91
CA GLU A 141 9.15 -1.63 4.25
C GLU A 141 10.70 -1.66 4.22
N VAL A 142 11.29 -1.05 3.18
CA VAL A 142 12.75 -0.98 3.00
C VAL A 142 13.26 0.30 3.67
N ARG A 143 14.06 0.15 4.72
CA ARG A 143 14.55 1.27 5.56
C ARG A 143 15.86 1.91 5.09
N TYR A 144 16.49 1.39 4.03
CA TYR A 144 17.75 1.92 3.50
C TYR A 144 17.55 2.52 2.09
N GLU A 145 18.45 3.41 1.68
CA GLU A 145 18.51 3.86 0.29
C GLU A 145 18.85 2.67 -0.61
N PHE A 146 17.85 2.14 -1.31
CA PHE A 146 18.04 1.02 -2.22
C PHE A 146 18.55 1.50 -3.58
N THR A 147 19.44 0.72 -4.17
CA THR A 147 19.81 0.83 -5.57
C THR A 147 18.68 0.31 -6.47
N TYR A 148 18.67 0.68 -7.75
CA TYR A 148 17.68 0.18 -8.71
C TYR A 148 17.70 -1.35 -8.87
N GLU A 149 18.87 -1.98 -8.69
CA GLU A 149 18.99 -3.44 -8.70
C GLU A 149 18.38 -4.08 -7.45
N GLU A 150 18.57 -3.46 -6.28
CA GLU A 150 17.97 -3.94 -5.03
C GLU A 150 16.45 -3.78 -5.07
N LEU A 151 15.93 -2.66 -5.58
CA LEU A 151 14.49 -2.47 -5.80
C LEU A 151 13.93 -3.58 -6.67
N LYS A 152 14.61 -3.91 -7.79
CA LYS A 152 14.23 -4.98 -8.69
C LYS A 152 14.14 -6.32 -7.97
N LYS A 153 15.20 -6.69 -7.22
CA LYS A 153 15.26 -7.95 -6.47
C LYS A 153 14.15 -8.04 -5.41
N GLU A 154 13.90 -6.97 -4.67
CA GLU A 154 12.85 -6.93 -3.64
C GLU A 154 11.44 -7.03 -4.24
N LEU A 155 11.19 -6.37 -5.37
CA LEU A 155 9.92 -6.48 -6.09
C LEU A 155 9.69 -7.91 -6.61
N GLU A 156 10.71 -8.53 -7.21
CA GLU A 156 10.67 -9.91 -7.69
C GLU A 156 10.42 -10.90 -6.53
N LYS A 157 11.10 -10.72 -5.39
CA LYS A 157 10.91 -11.54 -4.18
C LYS A 157 9.49 -11.48 -3.64
N LYS A 158 8.83 -10.32 -3.74
CA LYS A 158 7.41 -10.16 -3.35
C LYS A 158 6.42 -10.58 -4.45
N GLY A 159 6.89 -11.15 -5.56
CA GLY A 159 6.05 -11.55 -6.69
C GLY A 159 5.38 -10.36 -7.40
N ARG A 160 5.88 -9.13 -7.20
CA ARG A 160 5.32 -7.93 -7.81
C ARG A 160 5.96 -7.73 -9.18
N LYS A 161 5.13 -7.69 -10.22
CA LYS A 161 5.60 -7.41 -11.57
C LYS A 161 6.07 -5.95 -11.63
N ILE A 162 7.35 -5.76 -11.90
CA ILE A 162 7.98 -4.45 -12.01
C ILE A 162 7.33 -3.69 -13.17
N MET A 163 6.76 -2.52 -12.88
CA MET A 163 6.08 -1.69 -13.87
C MET A 163 6.94 -0.55 -14.41
N ILE A 164 7.95 -0.09 -13.65
CA ILE A 164 8.93 0.89 -14.13
C ILE A 164 10.23 0.14 -14.36
N SER A 165 10.80 0.24 -15.57
CA SER A 165 12.08 -0.39 -15.83
C SER A 165 13.18 0.26 -14.96
N PRO A 166 13.86 -0.50 -14.08
CA PRO A 166 14.99 0.02 -13.32
C PRO A 166 16.12 0.54 -14.23
N GLN A 167 16.18 0.02 -15.46
CA GLN A 167 17.12 0.45 -16.48
C GLN A 167 16.74 1.81 -17.06
N GLU A 168 15.45 2.15 -17.16
CA GLU A 168 15.03 3.49 -17.57
C GLU A 168 15.41 4.51 -16.49
N LEU A 169 15.13 4.22 -15.23
CA LEU A 169 15.53 5.08 -14.11
C LEU A 169 17.05 5.28 -14.04
N SER A 170 17.82 4.20 -14.20
CA SER A 170 19.29 4.26 -14.25
C SER A 170 19.82 5.05 -15.45
N LYS A 171 19.24 4.89 -16.65
CA LYS A 171 19.61 5.69 -17.83
C LYS A 171 19.31 7.17 -17.65
N ILE A 172 18.28 7.49 -16.90
CA ILE A 172 17.90 8.87 -16.59
C ILE A 172 18.84 9.48 -15.55
N GLU A 173 19.27 8.71 -14.56
CA GLU A 173 20.14 9.21 -13.48
C GLU A 173 21.62 9.30 -13.90
N TYR A 174 22.11 8.32 -14.66
CA TYR A 174 23.53 8.15 -14.97
C TYR A 174 23.85 8.21 -16.47
N GLY A 175 22.85 8.37 -17.32
CA GLY A 175 23.06 8.43 -18.77
C GLY A 175 23.63 9.77 -19.23
N PRO A 176 24.32 9.81 -20.37
CA PRO A 176 24.87 11.05 -20.94
C PRO A 176 23.79 11.96 -21.58
N TYR A 177 22.50 11.60 -21.47
CA TYR A 177 21.40 12.30 -22.13
C TYR A 177 20.81 13.36 -21.21
N GLU A 178 20.59 14.57 -21.73
CA GLU A 178 19.84 15.60 -21.03
C GLU A 178 18.38 15.17 -20.87
N LEU A 179 17.92 15.11 -19.62
CA LEU A 179 16.57 14.71 -19.28
C LEU A 179 15.55 15.76 -19.75
N THR A 180 14.66 15.38 -20.66
CA THR A 180 13.63 16.32 -21.14
C THR A 180 12.37 16.27 -20.26
N LYS A 181 11.61 17.38 -20.25
CA LYS A 181 10.29 17.42 -19.58
C LYS A 181 9.31 16.36 -20.11
N LYS A 182 9.45 15.96 -21.38
CA LYS A 182 8.61 14.93 -22.01
C LYS A 182 8.90 13.55 -21.42
N ASP A 183 10.17 13.25 -21.20
CA ASP A 183 10.60 11.98 -20.58
C ASP A 183 10.13 11.91 -19.13
N LEU A 184 10.27 13.01 -18.38
CA LEU A 184 9.73 13.12 -17.03
C LEU A 184 8.23 12.92 -16.97
N LEU A 185 7.47 13.53 -17.89
CA LEU A 185 6.02 13.34 -17.94
C LEU A 185 5.66 11.87 -18.21
N LYS A 186 6.43 11.17 -19.04
CA LYS A 186 6.24 9.74 -19.28
C LYS A 186 6.47 8.94 -17.98
N LEU A 187 7.59 9.17 -17.29
CA LEU A 187 7.90 8.51 -16.01
C LEU A 187 6.84 8.79 -14.93
N ILE A 188 6.39 10.03 -14.81
CA ILE A 188 5.34 10.44 -13.86
C ILE A 188 4.07 9.62 -14.11
N LYS A 189 3.66 9.45 -15.37
CA LYS A 189 2.48 8.67 -15.73
C LYS A 189 2.66 7.18 -15.45
N GLU A 190 3.81 6.61 -15.80
CA GLU A 190 4.13 5.22 -15.50
C GLU A 190 4.13 4.97 -13.99
N PHE A 191 4.75 5.87 -13.22
CA PHE A 191 4.77 5.77 -11.77
C PHE A 191 3.39 5.94 -11.14
N ARG A 192 2.56 6.82 -11.69
CA ARG A 192 1.15 6.93 -11.29
C ARG A 192 0.42 5.59 -11.44
N GLU A 193 0.65 4.88 -12.55
CA GLU A 193 0.09 3.53 -12.71
C GLU A 193 0.64 2.54 -11.68
N VAL A 194 1.92 2.64 -11.30
CA VAL A 194 2.48 1.80 -10.22
C VAL A 194 1.80 2.07 -8.89
N ILE A 195 1.56 3.34 -8.55
CA ILE A 195 0.84 3.71 -7.32
C ILE A 195 -0.59 3.17 -7.37
N ILE A 196 -1.26 3.24 -8.52
CA ILE A 196 -2.60 2.67 -8.69
C ILE A 196 -2.55 1.15 -8.55
N LYS A 197 -1.61 0.47 -9.21
CA LYS A 197 -1.56 -1.00 -9.21
C LYS A 197 -1.06 -1.58 -7.90
N SER A 198 -0.12 -0.94 -7.22
CA SER A 198 0.25 -1.31 -5.84
C SER A 198 -0.96 -1.25 -4.91
N LYS A 199 -1.84 -0.25 -5.07
CA LYS A 199 -3.15 -0.21 -4.41
C LYS A 199 -4.12 -1.25 -4.99
N SER A 200 -4.04 -1.58 -6.28
CA SER A 200 -4.93 -2.54 -6.94
C SER A 200 -4.55 -4.01 -6.73
N TYR A 201 -3.33 -4.35 -6.28
CA TYR A 201 -3.00 -5.71 -5.83
C TYR A 201 -3.73 -6.08 -4.53
N LEU A 202 -4.40 -5.10 -3.91
CA LEU A 202 -5.40 -5.32 -2.88
C LEU A 202 -6.76 -5.69 -3.48
N GLU A 203 -6.95 -5.61 -4.79
CA GLU A 203 -8.20 -5.94 -5.48
C GLU A 203 -8.16 -7.40 -5.90
N THR A 204 -8.60 -8.26 -5.00
CA THR A 204 -9.12 -9.56 -5.39
C THR A 204 -10.48 -9.34 -6.06
N ASP A 205 -10.60 -9.72 -7.32
CA ASP A 205 -11.89 -9.73 -8.05
C ASP A 205 -12.85 -10.79 -7.50
N ASP A 206 -12.33 -11.76 -6.73
CA ASP A 206 -13.12 -12.75 -6.03
C ASP A 206 -13.68 -12.16 -4.71
N PRO A 207 -15.00 -12.03 -4.56
CA PRO A 207 -15.60 -11.55 -3.33
C PRO A 207 -15.32 -12.45 -2.12
N GLU A 208 -15.05 -13.75 -2.31
CA GLU A 208 -14.73 -14.67 -1.21
C GLU A 208 -13.32 -14.46 -0.67
N GLU A 209 -12.32 -14.36 -1.55
CA GLU A 209 -10.95 -14.04 -1.17
C GLU A 209 -10.86 -12.64 -0.51
N ALA A 210 -11.64 -11.66 -1.02
CA ALA A 210 -11.75 -10.34 -0.40
C ALA A 210 -12.30 -10.40 1.03
N VAL A 211 -13.28 -11.29 1.30
CA VAL A 211 -13.80 -11.51 2.66
C VAL A 211 -12.73 -12.10 3.57
N VAL A 212 -12.04 -13.15 3.15
CA VAL A 212 -10.95 -13.77 3.92
C VAL A 212 -9.89 -12.72 4.26
N ARG A 213 -9.48 -11.94 3.27
CA ARG A 213 -8.49 -10.87 3.44
C ARG A 213 -8.94 -9.79 4.42
N ILE A 214 -10.19 -9.33 4.34
CA ILE A 214 -10.77 -8.39 5.30
C ILE A 214 -10.72 -8.96 6.72
N GLU A 215 -11.03 -10.25 6.90
CA GLU A 215 -11.01 -10.87 8.22
C GLU A 215 -9.60 -10.91 8.83
N GLU A 216 -8.62 -11.33 8.04
CA GLU A 216 -7.21 -11.36 8.44
C GLU A 216 -6.70 -9.97 8.82
N LEU A 217 -6.85 -9.00 7.92
CA LEU A 217 -6.43 -7.62 8.15
C LEU A 217 -7.15 -6.99 9.35
N SER A 218 -8.44 -7.30 9.55
CA SER A 218 -9.18 -6.79 10.69
C SER A 218 -8.74 -7.42 12.01
N LYS A 219 -8.35 -8.69 12.01
CA LYS A 219 -7.80 -9.38 13.21
C LYS A 219 -6.42 -8.83 13.53
N ASP A 220 -5.55 -8.74 12.54
CA ASP A 220 -4.15 -8.33 12.72
C ASP A 220 -4.05 -6.84 12.99
N GLY A 221 -4.79 -6.01 12.26
CA GLY A 221 -4.83 -4.57 12.47
C GLY A 221 -5.28 -4.20 13.88
N ARG A 222 -6.22 -4.94 14.49
CA ARG A 222 -6.58 -4.76 15.92
C ARG A 222 -5.46 -5.15 16.88
N ARG A 223 -4.63 -6.16 16.54
CA ARG A 223 -3.46 -6.55 17.34
C ARG A 223 -2.37 -5.48 17.23
N VAL A 224 -2.09 -5.04 16.00
CA VAL A 224 -1.10 -4.01 15.65
C VAL A 224 -1.46 -2.66 16.24
N ALA A 225 -2.75 -2.29 16.29
CA ALA A 225 -3.23 -1.03 16.88
C ALA A 225 -2.81 -0.82 18.35
N LYS A 226 -2.39 -1.88 19.05
CA LYS A 226 -1.84 -1.79 20.41
C LYS A 226 -0.45 -1.19 20.47
N LYS A 227 0.38 -1.42 19.44
CA LYS A 227 1.81 -1.09 19.39
C LYS A 227 2.14 -0.04 18.34
N GLU A 228 1.55 -0.16 17.15
CA GLU A 228 1.88 0.65 15.96
C GLU A 228 0.57 1.21 15.36
N MET A 229 0.12 2.36 15.84
CA MET A 229 -1.17 2.95 15.43
C MET A 229 -1.22 3.26 13.93
N ASN A 230 -0.17 3.87 13.38
CA ASN A 230 -0.13 4.28 11.97
C ASN A 230 -0.24 3.07 11.04
N ARG A 231 0.48 1.98 11.35
CA ARG A 231 0.34 0.71 10.63
C ARG A 231 -1.08 0.15 10.69
N ALA A 232 -1.72 0.20 11.86
CA ALA A 232 -3.11 -0.24 11.98
C ALA A 232 -4.09 0.65 11.17
N ILE A 233 -3.84 1.95 11.07
CA ILE A 233 -4.62 2.85 10.20
C ILE A 233 -4.45 2.44 8.73
N ARG A 234 -3.23 2.12 8.28
CA ARG A 234 -2.96 1.63 6.92
C ARG A 234 -3.77 0.35 6.63
N MET A 235 -3.73 -0.63 7.52
CA MET A 235 -4.52 -1.86 7.40
C MET A 235 -6.03 -1.60 7.39
N TYR A 236 -6.52 -0.63 8.18
CA TYR A 236 -7.93 -0.26 8.17
C TYR A 236 -8.36 0.36 6.83
N ARG A 237 -7.50 1.15 6.19
CA ARG A 237 -7.78 1.71 4.85
C ARG A 237 -7.94 0.61 3.81
N GLU A 238 -7.07 -0.40 3.83
CA GLU A 238 -7.16 -1.59 2.96
C GLU A 238 -8.47 -2.35 3.23
N VAL A 239 -8.81 -2.60 4.50
CA VAL A 239 -10.08 -3.23 4.88
C VAL A 239 -11.28 -2.44 4.36
N TYR A 240 -11.28 -1.11 4.52
CA TYR A 240 -12.38 -0.26 4.10
C TYR A 240 -12.55 -0.25 2.58
N PHE A 241 -11.44 -0.22 1.86
CA PHE A 241 -11.43 -0.30 0.40
C PHE A 241 -12.02 -1.61 -0.11
N LEU A 242 -11.52 -2.75 0.38
CA LEU A 242 -12.04 -4.08 0.08
C LEU A 242 -13.51 -4.20 0.43
N TYR A 243 -13.90 -3.74 1.64
CA TYR A 243 -15.26 -3.78 2.12
C TYR A 243 -16.22 -3.05 1.17
N ASN A 244 -15.86 -1.89 0.64
CA ASN A 244 -16.75 -1.13 -0.25
C ASN A 244 -16.99 -1.80 -1.60
N LYS A 245 -16.05 -2.63 -2.07
CA LYS A 245 -16.19 -3.40 -3.32
C LYS A 245 -17.05 -4.65 -3.16
N LEU A 246 -17.23 -5.16 -1.94
CA LEU A 246 -18.02 -6.36 -1.72
C LEU A 246 -19.51 -6.16 -2.09
N PRO A 247 -20.16 -7.20 -2.64
CA PRO A 247 -21.61 -7.22 -2.78
C PRO A 247 -22.29 -7.22 -1.41
N PRO A 248 -23.56 -6.79 -1.30
CA PRO A 248 -24.26 -6.64 -0.01
C PRO A 248 -24.23 -7.88 0.88
N GLU A 249 -24.37 -9.07 0.29
CA GLU A 249 -24.36 -10.35 1.02
C GLU A 249 -23.01 -10.62 1.69
N GLN A 250 -21.90 -10.39 0.98
CA GLN A 250 -20.55 -10.55 1.52
C GLN A 250 -20.24 -9.44 2.56
N LYS A 251 -20.69 -8.20 2.33
CA LYS A 251 -20.56 -7.08 3.29
C LYS A 251 -21.16 -7.45 4.64
N ALA A 252 -22.34 -8.05 4.66
CA ALA A 252 -23.01 -8.45 5.90
C ALA A 252 -22.16 -9.41 6.75
N LYS A 253 -21.43 -10.34 6.11
CA LYS A 253 -20.54 -11.30 6.79
C LYS A 253 -19.43 -10.60 7.58
N VAL A 254 -18.79 -9.60 6.97
CA VAL A 254 -17.62 -8.93 7.56
C VAL A 254 -17.95 -7.62 8.30
N HIS A 255 -19.15 -7.07 8.13
CA HIS A 255 -19.54 -5.74 8.63
C HIS A 255 -19.25 -5.54 10.13
N LYS A 256 -19.66 -6.51 10.97
CA LYS A 256 -19.42 -6.46 12.42
C LYS A 256 -17.94 -6.41 12.76
N MET A 257 -17.10 -7.06 11.96
CA MET A 257 -15.65 -7.11 12.16
C MET A 257 -14.99 -5.79 11.76
N VAL A 258 -15.38 -5.24 10.61
CA VAL A 258 -14.92 -3.93 10.12
C VAL A 258 -15.29 -2.83 11.12
N LEU A 259 -16.53 -2.83 11.63
CA LEU A 259 -16.96 -1.88 12.67
C LEU A 259 -16.15 -2.01 13.97
N LYS A 260 -15.83 -3.23 14.40
CA LYS A 260 -14.97 -3.45 15.58
C LYS A 260 -13.57 -2.88 15.35
N PHE A 261 -13.01 -3.05 14.15
CA PHE A 261 -11.70 -2.50 13.82
C PHE A 261 -11.75 -0.97 13.76
N HIS A 262 -12.76 -0.38 13.11
CA HIS A 262 -12.99 1.07 13.09
C HIS A 262 -13.05 1.67 14.50
N LYS A 263 -13.85 1.06 15.40
CA LYS A 263 -13.95 1.50 16.81
C LYS A 263 -12.62 1.40 17.54
N CYS A 264 -11.78 0.41 17.21
CA CYS A 264 -10.44 0.26 17.80
C CYS A 264 -9.51 1.42 17.41
N ILE A 265 -9.54 1.83 16.13
CA ILE A 265 -8.81 3.01 15.64
C ILE A 265 -9.36 4.29 16.26
N LYS A 266 -10.69 4.49 16.26
CA LYS A 266 -11.33 5.73 16.75
C LYS A 266 -11.10 6.00 18.24
N LYS A 267 -11.07 4.95 19.08
CA LYS A 267 -10.87 5.10 20.54
C LYS A 267 -9.46 5.56 20.94
N ARG A 268 -8.50 5.51 20.02
CA ARG A 268 -7.08 5.77 20.28
C ARG A 268 -6.55 7.01 19.54
N LYS A 269 -7.42 7.72 18.81
CA LYS A 269 -7.20 9.09 18.36
C LYS A 269 -7.73 10.03 19.44
#